data_AF-A0A6B1DBL4-F1
#
_entry.id   AF-A0A6B1DBL4-F1
#
_cell.length_a   1.000
_cell.length_b   1.000
_cell.length_c   1.000
_cell.angle_alpha   90.00
_cell.angle_beta   90.00
_cell.angle_gamma   90.00
#
_symmetry.space_group_name_H-M   'P 1'
#
loop_
_entity.id
_entity.type
_entity.pdbx_description
1 polymer ?
#
loop_
_entity_poly.entity_id
_entity_poly.type
_entity_poly.pdbx_seq_one_letter_code
_entity_poly.pdbx_strand_id
1 'polypeptide(L)'
;MSETRFNLRRPSPDPAADVESYIDHGAAAPPAEEEPAAQETPEKIRRLVVLLPNSTHRRFKLLAAARETTMSDLCRTWIEEAIAEQSQ
;
A
#
# COMPACT_ATOMS: atom_id res chain seq x y z
N MET A 1 -56.21 -6.94 12.01
CA MET A 1 -55.90 -7.36 10.63
C MET A 1 -54.41 -7.08 10.41
N SER A 2 -53.67 -8.14 10.14
CA SER A 2 -52.21 -8.17 10.09
C SER A 2 -51.74 -7.95 8.67
N GLU A 3 -50.97 -6.89 8.38
CA GLU A 3 -50.30 -6.77 7.08
C GLU A 3 -48.85 -6.29 7.24
N THR A 4 -47.98 -7.29 7.31
CA THR A 4 -46.83 -7.51 6.43
C THR A 4 -45.79 -6.40 6.29
N ARG A 5 -44.67 -6.62 7.00
CA ARG A 5 -43.34 -6.03 6.76
C ARG A 5 -42.90 -6.21 5.31
N PHE A 6 -42.68 -5.11 4.59
CA PHE A 6 -42.00 -5.09 3.29
C PHE A 6 -40.52 -4.71 3.50
N ASN A 7 -39.68 -5.70 3.77
CA ASN A 7 -38.22 -5.54 3.78
C ASN A 7 -37.72 -5.49 2.33
N LEU A 8 -37.51 -4.29 1.76
CA LEU A 8 -36.71 -4.15 0.54
C LEU A 8 -35.24 -4.40 0.89
N ARG A 9 -34.81 -5.67 0.84
CA ARG A 9 -33.39 -5.99 0.64
C ARG A 9 -33.00 -5.52 -0.76
N ARG A 10 -32.28 -4.40 -0.85
CA ARG A 10 -31.50 -4.10 -2.05
C ARG A 10 -30.47 -5.22 -2.23
N PRO A 11 -30.34 -5.83 -3.43
CA PRO A 11 -29.17 -6.64 -3.71
C PRO A 11 -27.95 -5.71 -3.78
N SER A 12 -26.99 -5.90 -2.86
CA SER A 12 -25.66 -5.33 -3.01
C SER A 12 -25.00 -5.98 -4.23
N PRO A 13 -24.34 -5.21 -5.12
CA PRO A 13 -23.48 -5.80 -6.13
C PRO A 13 -22.23 -6.39 -5.42
N ASP A 14 -22.04 -7.69 -5.52
CA ASP A 14 -20.83 -8.38 -5.10
C ASP A 14 -19.63 -7.88 -5.93
N PRO A 15 -18.63 -7.20 -5.35
CA PRO A 15 -17.44 -6.75 -6.08
C PRO A 15 -16.48 -7.89 -6.43
N ALA A 16 -16.79 -9.13 -6.01
CA ALA A 16 -15.94 -10.29 -6.17
C ALA A 16 -16.04 -10.96 -7.56
N ALA A 17 -17.10 -10.71 -8.32
CA ALA A 17 -17.33 -11.37 -9.61
C ALA A 17 -16.58 -10.72 -10.80
N ASP A 18 -16.00 -9.53 -10.62
CA ASP A 18 -15.38 -8.77 -11.71
C ASP A 18 -13.88 -9.08 -11.87
N VAL A 19 -13.23 -9.57 -10.81
CA VAL A 19 -11.77 -9.80 -10.77
C VAL A 19 -11.35 -11.02 -11.59
N GLU A 20 -12.19 -12.06 -11.68
CA GLU A 20 -11.87 -13.27 -12.44
C GLU A 20 -11.92 -13.05 -13.96
N SER A 21 -12.68 -12.06 -14.45
CA SER A 21 -12.74 -11.75 -15.89
C SER A 21 -11.49 -11.02 -16.41
N TYR A 22 -10.69 -10.43 -15.52
CA TYR A 22 -9.50 -9.66 -15.91
C TYR A 22 -8.25 -10.55 -16.15
N ILE A 23 -8.27 -11.80 -15.68
CA ILE A 23 -7.12 -12.71 -15.74
C ILE A 23 -7.03 -13.44 -17.09
N ASP A 24 -8.11 -13.50 -17.86
CA ASP A 24 -8.24 -14.40 -19.03
C ASP A 24 -7.88 -13.79 -20.39
N HIS A 25 -7.40 -12.53 -20.45
CA HIS A 25 -6.98 -11.90 -21.72
C HIS A 25 -5.47 -11.98 -22.02
N GLY A 26 -4.74 -12.86 -21.33
CA GLY A 26 -3.32 -13.13 -21.60
C GLY A 26 -3.07 -14.32 -22.52
N ALA A 27 -3.53 -14.32 -23.77
CA ALA A 27 -3.13 -15.37 -24.72
C ALA A 27 -3.27 -14.98 -26.21
N ALA A 28 -2.26 -14.27 -26.75
CA ALA A 28 -1.73 -14.34 -28.14
C ALA A 28 -0.75 -13.15 -28.33
N ALA A 29 0.50 -13.24 -28.76
CA ALA A 29 1.26 -14.25 -29.50
C ALA A 29 2.80 -14.01 -29.32
N PRO A 30 3.71 -14.97 -29.60
CA PRO A 30 5.16 -14.73 -29.78
C PRO A 30 5.48 -14.43 -31.27
N PRO A 31 6.70 -14.05 -31.71
CA PRO A 31 7.97 -13.81 -30.98
C PRO A 31 8.65 -12.44 -31.33
N ALA A 32 9.49 -11.92 -30.43
CA ALA A 32 10.56 -11.00 -30.80
C ALA A 32 11.76 -11.27 -29.88
N GLU A 33 12.88 -11.67 -30.49
CA GLU A 33 14.18 -11.72 -29.84
C GLU A 33 14.61 -10.29 -29.52
N GLU A 34 14.40 -9.87 -28.27
CA GLU A 34 15.00 -8.67 -27.71
C GLU A 34 15.79 -9.05 -26.46
N GLU A 35 16.90 -8.35 -26.31
CA GLU A 35 18.05 -8.54 -25.42
C GLU A 35 17.69 -8.93 -23.98
N PRO A 36 18.58 -9.60 -23.21
CA PRO A 36 18.31 -9.88 -21.81
C PRO A 36 18.26 -8.55 -21.05
N ALA A 37 17.07 -7.98 -20.94
CA ALA A 37 16.77 -6.91 -20.02
C ALA A 37 17.28 -7.38 -18.66
N ALA A 38 18.28 -6.66 -18.14
CA ALA A 38 18.82 -6.88 -16.82
C ALA A 38 17.63 -6.97 -15.87
N GLN A 39 17.36 -8.16 -15.34
CA GLN A 39 16.34 -8.34 -14.32
C GLN A 39 16.80 -7.51 -13.13
N GLU A 40 16.25 -6.32 -12.97
CA GLU A 40 16.39 -5.52 -11.77
C GLU A 40 15.99 -6.43 -10.61
N THR A 41 16.98 -6.85 -9.83
CA THR A 41 16.74 -7.72 -8.69
C THR A 41 15.71 -7.04 -7.81
N PRO A 42 14.62 -7.72 -7.43
CA PRO A 42 13.56 -7.08 -6.64
C PRO A 42 14.19 -6.51 -5.38
N GLU A 43 14.12 -5.18 -5.21
CA GLU A 43 14.62 -4.51 -4.02
C GLU A 43 14.04 -5.22 -2.80
N LYS A 44 14.92 -5.74 -1.95
CA LYS A 44 14.50 -6.49 -0.76
C LYS A 44 13.94 -5.49 0.26
N ILE A 45 12.66 -5.18 0.16
CA ILE A 45 11.95 -4.29 1.09
C ILE A 45 11.96 -4.93 2.48
N ARG A 46 12.71 -4.33 3.41
CA ARG A 46 12.71 -4.73 4.83
C ARG A 46 11.65 -3.93 5.57
N ARG A 47 10.76 -4.62 6.29
CA ARG A 47 9.75 -3.99 7.14
C ARG A 47 10.30 -3.79 8.55
N LEU A 48 10.06 -2.61 9.10
CA LEU A 48 10.39 -2.25 10.49
C LEU A 48 9.09 -1.95 11.24
N VAL A 49 8.97 -2.49 12.46
CA VAL A 49 7.88 -2.15 13.38
C VAL A 49 8.48 -1.29 14.49
N VAL A 50 8.00 -0.05 14.60
CA VAL A 50 8.47 0.90 15.61
C VAL A 50 7.36 1.12 16.63
N LEU A 51 7.67 0.84 17.89
CA LEU A 51 6.76 1.08 19.01
C LEU A 51 7.04 2.45 19.62
N LEU A 52 6.06 3.34 19.57
CA LEU A 52 6.15 4.69 20.13
C LEU A 52 5.11 4.88 21.23
N PRO A 53 5.43 5.58 22.33
CA PRO A 53 4.42 6.05 23.27
C PRO A 53 3.36 6.90 22.56
N ASN A 54 2.09 6.81 23.00
CA ASN A 54 0.96 7.49 22.36
C ASN A 54 1.17 9.01 22.20
N SER A 55 1.80 9.66 23.18
CA SER A 55 2.12 11.09 23.13
C SER A 55 3.07 11.42 21.98
N THR A 56 4.12 10.61 21.82
CA THR A 56 5.10 10.74 20.74
C THR A 56 4.48 10.43 19.38
N HIS A 57 3.69 9.34 19.28
CA HIS A 57 2.98 8.99 18.05
C HIS A 57 2.06 10.12 17.57
N ARG A 58 1.31 10.75 18.49
CA ARG A 58 0.44 11.90 18.15
C ARG A 58 1.25 13.08 17.61
N ARG A 59 2.35 13.45 18.27
CA ARG A 59 3.24 14.51 17.80
C ARG A 59 3.80 14.19 16.42
N PHE A 60 4.19 12.95 16.21
CA PHE A 60 4.76 12.49 14.96
C PHE A 60 3.76 12.56 13.81
N LYS A 61 2.50 12.17 14.05
CA LYS A 61 1.40 12.34 13.08
C LYS A 61 1.15 13.79 12.71
N LEU A 62 1.20 14.71 13.68
CA LEU A 62 1.03 16.14 13.43
C LEU A 62 2.19 16.72 12.60
N LEU A 63 3.42 16.29 12.88
CA LEU A 63 4.59 16.69 12.10
C LEU A 63 4.53 16.19 10.65
N ALA A 64 4.07 14.96 10.43
CA ALA A 64 3.84 14.41 9.10
C ALA A 64 2.82 15.23 8.31
N ALA A 65 1.68 15.56 8.95
CA ALA A 65 0.66 16.41 8.36
C ALA A 65 1.19 17.82 8.03
N ALA A 66 1.97 18.42 8.92
CA ALA A 66 2.52 19.77 8.72
C ALA A 66 3.56 19.83 7.58
N ARG A 67 4.22 18.72 7.27
CA ARG A 67 5.21 18.62 6.18
C ARG A 67 4.66 18.01 4.90
N GLU A 68 3.36 17.69 4.86
CA GLU A 68 2.71 17.02 3.73
C GLU A 68 3.39 15.69 3.35
N THR A 69 3.93 14.95 4.33
CA THR A 69 4.60 13.65 4.11
C THR A 69 3.91 12.53 4.87
N THR A 70 4.28 11.28 4.58
CA THR A 70 3.88 10.15 5.42
C THR A 70 4.78 10.03 6.66
N MET A 71 4.24 9.45 7.74
CA MET A 71 5.05 9.12 8.93
C MET A 71 6.21 8.18 8.59
N SER A 72 6.02 7.28 7.62
CA SER A 72 7.08 6.37 7.15
C SER A 72 8.23 7.12 6.49
N ASP A 73 7.92 8.11 5.64
CA ASP A 73 8.93 8.94 4.99
C ASP A 73 9.69 9.78 6.01
N LEU A 74 8.98 10.37 6.98
CA LEU A 74 9.60 11.09 8.08
C LEU A 74 10.55 10.21 8.90
N CYS A 75 10.13 8.98 9.23
CA CYS A 75 11.01 8.03 9.90
C CYS A 75 12.24 7.69 9.05
N ARG A 76 12.07 7.50 7.74
CA ARG A 76 13.18 7.20 6.83
C ARG A 76 14.19 8.34 6.82
N THR A 77 13.75 9.59 6.61
CA THR A 77 14.64 10.75 6.59
C THR A 77 15.41 10.90 7.89
N TRP A 78 14.76 10.73 9.04
CA TRP A 78 15.45 10.80 10.34
C TRP A 78 16.48 9.69 10.54
N ILE A 79 16.19 8.48 10.06
CA ILE A 79 17.16 7.38 10.12
C ILE A 79 18.36 7.71 9.23
N GLU A 80 18.14 8.23 8.03
CA GLU A 80 19.20 8.64 7.10
C GLU A 80 20.07 9.76 7.71
N GLU A 81 19.46 10.79 8.28
CA GLU A 81 20.15 11.88 8.99
C GLU A 81 20.99 11.34 10.16
N ALA A 82 20.43 10.45 10.98
CA ALA A 82 21.12 9.87 12.12
C ALA A 82 22.30 8.97 11.71
N ILE A 83 22.18 8.24 10.61
CA ILE A 83 23.28 7.42 10.05
C ILE A 83 24.39 8.33 9.51
N ALA A 84 24.01 9.41 8.81
CA ALA A 84 24.97 10.37 8.28
C ALA A 84 25.79 11.05 9.39
N GLU A 85 25.13 11.44 10.49
CA GLU A 85 25.79 12.06 11.66
C GLU A 85 26.78 11.11 12.34
N GLN A 86 26.47 9.80 12.43
CA GLN A 86 27.37 8.81 13.04
C GLN A 86 28.55 8.39 12.15
N SER A 87 28.54 8.77 10.87
CA SER A 87 29.58 8.41 9.91
C SER A 87 30.69 9.48 9.79
N GLN A 88 30.62 10.54 10.60
CA GLN A 88 31.64 11.59 10.74
C GLN A 88 32.50 11.38 11.99
#